data_AF-A0A955RMH6-F1
#
_entry.id   AF-A0A955RMH6-F1
#
_cell.length_a   1.000
_cell.length_b   1.000
_cell.length_c   1.000
_cell.angle_alpha   90.00
_cell.angle_beta   90.00
_cell.angle_gamma   90.00
#
_symmetry.space_group_name_H-M   'P 1'
#
loop_
_entity.id
_entity.type
_entity.pdbx_description
1 polymer ?
#
loop_
_entity_poly.entity_id
_entity_poly.type
_entity_poly.pdbx_seq_one_letter_code
_entity_poly.pdbx_strand_id
1 'polypeptide(L)'
;ESSANARAARDLGNYTLELTASAVEEHLVPPLHVEALVAAAHETYSSIIEFRGENITEAERDEQLYVALHQVLPQSDVNTIRYQLFRLRMPDWPDVEPVNDTVLRLAVAGLADAKDASDATLRHPVQERLQRKLKRQIAPYIVLRALLEKHGLEAREIIADPDQYEPEIRAVTQDLYTSVKARIRRSAVRSIIYLFVTKVLIGALAEIPYDLYVFGEIHPVPLIINVLFPSFLVFMIALWIRLPGEGNTQKIIQRLWGITYGAHGGDWVIMVRPPRKRKGLSQATFVFGYVISLIVVYGGSAWLLRTYLQFNLASILIFLVFLSIVSFFGYRIRQSVRELLIAKRREGAFSLFFDFLSIPLLRVGRFLSLNFSRVNIMAFVLDVILEAPFKTVVDFFEDWLAYLREKREEIS
;
A
#
# COMPACT_ATOMS: atom_id res chain seq x y z
N GLU A 1 3.87 18.14 -33.89
CA GLU A 1 2.92 17.05 -34.22
C GLU A 1 3.57 15.67 -34.28
N SER A 2 4.65 15.46 -35.04
CA SER A 2 5.34 14.15 -35.15
C SER A 2 5.73 13.51 -33.80
N SER A 3 6.25 14.27 -32.84
CA SER A 3 6.65 13.74 -31.52
C SER A 3 5.47 13.39 -30.61
N ALA A 4 4.31 14.04 -30.76
CA ALA A 4 3.11 13.76 -29.98
C ALA A 4 2.42 12.48 -30.48
N ASN A 5 2.33 12.32 -31.80
CA ASN A 5 1.78 11.12 -32.43
C ASN A 5 2.65 9.88 -32.14
N ALA A 6 3.97 10.03 -32.15
CA ALA A 6 4.89 8.95 -31.78
C ALA A 6 4.75 8.54 -30.29
N ARG A 7 4.46 9.48 -29.39
CA ARG A 7 4.20 9.18 -27.97
C ARG A 7 2.86 8.47 -27.80
N ALA A 8 1.80 8.94 -28.45
CA ALA A 8 0.49 8.31 -28.39
C ALA A 8 0.52 6.87 -28.94
N ALA A 9 1.21 6.64 -30.07
CA ALA A 9 1.38 5.30 -30.63
C ALA A 9 2.16 4.37 -29.69
N ARG A 10 3.22 4.86 -29.03
CA ARG A 10 3.95 4.08 -28.02
C ARG A 10 3.10 3.78 -26.79
N ASP A 11 2.29 4.73 -26.34
CA ASP A 11 1.41 4.56 -25.17
C ASP A 11 0.33 3.50 -25.45
N LEU A 12 -0.29 3.54 -26.64
CA LEU A 12 -1.25 2.53 -27.08
C LEU A 12 -0.57 1.15 -27.26
N GLY A 13 0.64 1.11 -27.82
CA GLY A 13 1.43 -0.11 -27.94
C GLY A 13 1.73 -0.75 -26.57
N ASN A 14 2.14 0.05 -25.59
CA ASN A 14 2.35 -0.44 -24.22
C ASN A 14 1.05 -0.99 -23.62
N TYR A 15 -0.07 -0.28 -23.80
CA TYR A 15 -1.38 -0.74 -23.34
C TYR A 15 -1.78 -2.08 -23.98
N THR A 16 -1.57 -2.27 -25.29
CA THR A 16 -1.83 -3.56 -25.94
C THR A 16 -0.99 -4.70 -25.37
N LEU A 17 0.29 -4.43 -25.06
CA LEU A 17 1.17 -5.42 -24.46
C LEU A 17 0.70 -5.79 -23.04
N GLU A 18 0.28 -4.80 -22.24
CA GLU A 18 -0.28 -5.03 -20.91
C GLU A 18 -1.57 -5.86 -20.94
N LEU A 19 -2.50 -5.56 -21.86
CA LEU A 19 -3.72 -6.34 -22.06
C LEU A 19 -3.40 -7.77 -22.50
N THR A 20 -2.48 -7.93 -23.45
CA THR A 20 -2.10 -9.26 -23.96
C THR A 20 -1.43 -10.09 -22.89
N ALA A 21 -0.55 -9.50 -22.08
CA ALA A 21 0.09 -10.18 -20.96
C ALA A 21 -0.96 -10.67 -19.94
N SER A 22 -1.93 -9.82 -19.60
CA SER A 22 -3.03 -10.18 -18.68
C SER A 22 -3.93 -11.26 -19.27
N ALA A 23 -4.22 -11.21 -20.58
CA ALA A 23 -5.00 -12.22 -21.27
C ALA A 23 -4.30 -13.59 -21.30
N VAL A 24 -2.99 -13.62 -21.55
CA VAL A 24 -2.20 -14.86 -21.50
C VAL A 24 -2.15 -15.41 -20.08
N GLU A 25 -1.96 -14.56 -19.07
CA GLU A 25 -1.97 -14.98 -17.67
C GLU A 25 -3.32 -15.62 -17.28
N GLU A 26 -4.43 -14.97 -17.61
CA GLU A 26 -5.77 -15.51 -17.35
C GLU A 26 -6.04 -16.80 -18.13
N HIS A 27 -5.55 -16.92 -19.36
CA HIS A 27 -5.70 -18.15 -20.14
C HIS A 27 -4.91 -19.32 -19.55
N LEU A 28 -3.70 -19.07 -19.04
CA LEU A 28 -2.85 -20.09 -18.43
C LEU A 28 -3.33 -20.48 -17.02
N VAL A 29 -3.79 -19.50 -16.23
CA VAL A 29 -4.25 -19.69 -14.86
C VAL A 29 -5.56 -18.93 -14.66
N PRO A 30 -6.71 -19.53 -15.05
CA PRO A 30 -8.01 -18.87 -14.92
C PRO A 30 -8.34 -18.54 -13.46
N PRO A 31 -8.56 -17.26 -13.11
CA PRO A 31 -8.84 -16.85 -11.74
C PRO A 31 -10.33 -17.06 -11.37
N LEU A 32 -10.92 -18.18 -11.77
CA LEU A 32 -12.38 -18.45 -11.69
C LEU A 32 -12.95 -18.21 -10.29
N HIS A 33 -12.24 -18.68 -9.24
CA HIS A 33 -12.67 -18.52 -7.85
C HIS A 33 -12.59 -17.05 -7.38
N VAL A 34 -11.63 -16.27 -7.89
CA VAL A 34 -11.50 -14.85 -7.58
C VAL A 34 -12.61 -14.05 -8.26
N GLU A 35 -12.85 -14.30 -9.54
CA GLU A 35 -13.89 -13.61 -10.31
C GLU A 35 -15.29 -13.92 -9.76
N ALA A 36 -15.56 -15.19 -9.43
CA ALA A 36 -16.82 -15.57 -8.78
C ALA A 36 -17.02 -14.86 -7.43
N LEU A 37 -15.94 -14.71 -6.64
CA LEU A 37 -16.00 -14.00 -5.36
C LEU A 37 -16.21 -12.49 -5.54
N VAL A 38 -15.57 -11.87 -6.54
CA VAL A 38 -15.79 -10.46 -6.89
C VAL A 38 -17.22 -10.26 -7.36
N ALA A 39 -17.76 -11.14 -8.20
CA ALA A 39 -19.15 -11.09 -8.67
C ALA A 39 -20.15 -11.21 -7.51
N ALA A 40 -19.97 -12.18 -6.61
CA ALA A 40 -20.82 -12.33 -5.42
C ALA A 40 -20.76 -11.10 -4.49
N ALA A 41 -19.56 -10.54 -4.32
CA ALA A 41 -19.38 -9.31 -3.57
C ALA A 41 -20.06 -8.12 -4.25
N HIS A 42 -19.95 -8.02 -5.57
CA HIS A 42 -20.56 -6.97 -6.37
C HIS A 42 -22.08 -6.99 -6.26
N GLU A 43 -22.72 -8.16 -6.39
CA GLU A 43 -24.16 -8.35 -6.19
C GLU A 43 -24.62 -7.90 -4.80
N THR A 44 -23.87 -8.28 -3.77
CA THR A 44 -24.20 -7.88 -2.39
C THR A 44 -23.98 -6.38 -2.16
N TYR A 45 -22.91 -5.81 -2.72
CA TYR A 45 -22.55 -4.42 -2.45
C TYR A 45 -23.30 -3.40 -3.32
N SER A 46 -23.75 -3.78 -4.51
CA SER A 46 -24.54 -2.93 -5.40
C SER A 46 -25.89 -2.58 -4.78
N SER A 47 -26.51 -3.52 -4.06
CA SER A 47 -27.79 -3.31 -3.37
C SER A 47 -27.70 -2.44 -2.10
N ILE A 48 -26.52 -2.33 -1.48
CA ILE A 48 -26.36 -1.62 -0.20
C ILE A 48 -25.54 -0.32 -0.30
N ILE A 49 -24.79 -0.09 -1.37
CA ILE A 49 -23.97 1.12 -1.55
C ILE A 49 -24.79 2.20 -2.25
N GLU A 50 -25.08 3.28 -1.52
CA GLU A 50 -25.74 4.47 -2.07
C GLU A 50 -24.75 5.61 -2.29
N PHE A 51 -24.69 6.12 -3.52
CA PHE A 51 -24.00 7.36 -3.86
C PHE A 51 -24.96 8.54 -3.70
N ARG A 52 -24.71 9.41 -2.71
CA ARG A 52 -25.54 10.60 -2.45
C ARG A 52 -24.80 11.89 -2.77
N GLY A 53 -25.39 12.71 -3.65
CA GLY A 53 -24.84 14.03 -4.00
C GLY A 53 -23.66 13.98 -4.98
N GLU A 54 -23.54 12.89 -5.74
CA GLU A 54 -22.59 12.75 -6.84
C GLU A 54 -23.35 12.62 -8.16
N ASN A 55 -22.91 13.37 -9.17
CA ASN A 55 -23.39 13.22 -10.54
C ASN A 55 -22.66 12.04 -11.18
N ILE A 56 -23.10 10.83 -10.85
CA ILE A 56 -22.59 9.58 -11.41
C ILE A 56 -23.80 8.77 -11.84
N THR A 57 -23.80 8.33 -13.10
CA THR A 57 -24.83 7.46 -13.69
C THR A 57 -24.85 6.09 -13.01
N GLU A 58 -25.91 5.32 -13.18
CA GLU A 58 -25.99 3.98 -12.59
C GLU A 58 -24.91 3.03 -13.14
N ALA A 59 -24.70 3.04 -14.46
CA ALA A 59 -23.64 2.25 -15.11
C ALA A 59 -22.24 2.63 -14.61
N GLU A 60 -21.96 3.93 -14.46
CA GLU A 60 -20.68 4.36 -13.89
C GLU A 60 -20.54 3.94 -12.43
N ARG A 61 -21.61 3.94 -11.62
CA ARG A 61 -21.54 3.46 -10.22
C ARG A 61 -21.17 1.99 -10.17
N ASP A 62 -21.77 1.20 -11.04
CA ASP A 62 -21.57 -0.23 -11.12
C ASP A 62 -20.13 -0.59 -11.51
N GLU A 63 -19.62 0.07 -12.56
CA GLU A 63 -18.24 -0.08 -13.02
C GLU A 63 -17.24 0.37 -11.93
N GLN A 64 -17.52 1.47 -11.25
CA GLN A 64 -16.66 1.97 -10.17
C GLN A 64 -16.62 1.01 -8.98
N LEU A 65 -17.76 0.38 -8.64
CA LEU A 65 -17.85 -0.65 -7.62
C LEU A 65 -17.06 -1.89 -8.00
N TYR A 66 -17.20 -2.37 -9.23
CA TYR A 66 -16.45 -3.50 -9.76
C TYR A 66 -14.93 -3.28 -9.61
N VAL A 67 -14.43 -2.14 -10.09
CA VAL A 67 -13.02 -1.76 -9.97
C VAL A 67 -12.56 -1.69 -8.51
N ALA A 68 -13.37 -1.08 -7.64
CA ALA A 68 -13.01 -0.95 -6.24
C ALA A 68 -12.99 -2.30 -5.51
N LEU A 69 -13.82 -3.27 -5.92
CA LEU A 69 -13.80 -4.64 -5.39
C LEU A 69 -12.54 -5.39 -5.83
N HIS A 70 -12.15 -5.30 -7.11
CA HIS A 70 -10.87 -5.86 -7.57
C HIS A 70 -9.67 -5.31 -6.78
N GLN A 71 -9.67 -4.01 -6.48
CA GLN A 71 -8.58 -3.38 -5.72
C GLN A 71 -8.53 -3.77 -4.25
N VAL A 72 -9.65 -4.22 -3.68
CA VAL A 72 -9.78 -4.46 -2.23
C VAL A 72 -9.75 -5.95 -1.89
N LEU A 73 -10.36 -6.79 -2.71
CA LEU A 73 -10.55 -8.21 -2.43
C LEU A 73 -9.39 -9.07 -2.97
N PRO A 74 -9.18 -9.20 -4.30
CA PRO A 74 -7.98 -9.85 -4.81
C PRO A 74 -6.72 -8.97 -4.77
N GLN A 75 -6.89 -7.65 -4.61
CA GLN A 75 -5.80 -6.67 -4.74
C GLN A 75 -5.15 -6.70 -6.13
N SER A 76 -5.99 -6.85 -7.17
CA SER A 76 -5.58 -6.84 -8.57
C SER A 76 -4.74 -5.60 -8.88
N ASP A 77 -3.68 -5.80 -9.67
CA ASP A 77 -2.88 -4.70 -10.21
C ASP A 77 -3.64 -3.94 -11.30
N VAL A 78 -3.05 -2.82 -11.73
CA VAL A 78 -3.68 -1.92 -12.71
C VAL A 78 -3.89 -2.60 -14.06
N ASN A 79 -3.00 -3.51 -14.48
CA ASN A 79 -3.10 -4.16 -15.78
C ASN A 79 -4.22 -5.20 -15.77
N THR A 80 -4.30 -6.00 -14.70
CA THR A 80 -5.42 -6.92 -14.49
C THR A 80 -6.76 -6.17 -14.50
N ILE A 81 -6.87 -5.03 -13.80
CA ILE A 81 -8.11 -4.24 -13.79
C ILE A 81 -8.42 -3.67 -15.17
N ARG A 82 -7.41 -3.14 -15.89
CA ARG A 82 -7.57 -2.66 -17.27
C ARG A 82 -8.07 -3.77 -18.19
N TYR A 83 -7.57 -4.98 -18.03
CA TYR A 83 -8.01 -6.14 -18.79
C TYR A 83 -9.45 -6.54 -18.49
N GLN A 84 -9.86 -6.58 -17.21
CA GLN A 84 -11.26 -6.86 -16.87
C GLN A 84 -12.21 -5.76 -17.36
N LEU A 85 -11.84 -4.48 -17.25
CA LEU A 85 -12.61 -3.37 -17.82
C LEU A 85 -12.72 -3.46 -19.34
N PHE A 86 -11.63 -3.86 -20.00
CA PHE A 86 -11.63 -4.10 -21.44
C PHE A 86 -12.62 -5.19 -21.83
N ARG A 87 -12.62 -6.34 -21.15
CA ARG A 87 -13.59 -7.43 -21.38
C ARG A 87 -15.04 -7.01 -21.14
N LEU A 88 -15.29 -6.20 -20.12
CA LEU A 88 -16.64 -5.69 -19.82
C LEU A 88 -17.17 -4.75 -20.91
N ARG A 89 -16.29 -3.95 -21.52
CA ARG A 89 -16.69 -2.96 -22.54
C ARG A 89 -16.65 -3.50 -23.96
N MET A 90 -15.82 -4.51 -24.21
CA MET A 90 -15.64 -5.15 -25.51
C MET A 90 -15.80 -6.67 -25.38
N PRO A 91 -17.00 -7.16 -25.01
CA PRO A 91 -17.24 -8.59 -24.82
C PRO A 91 -17.02 -9.40 -26.11
N ASP A 92 -17.33 -8.81 -27.27
CA ASP A 92 -17.22 -9.45 -28.59
C ASP A 92 -15.81 -9.36 -29.18
N TRP A 93 -14.84 -8.76 -28.48
CA TRP A 93 -13.47 -8.61 -28.98
C TRP A 93 -12.79 -9.92 -29.41
N PRO A 94 -12.91 -11.04 -28.67
CA PRO A 94 -12.31 -12.32 -29.07
C PRO A 94 -12.82 -12.83 -30.43
N ASP A 95 -14.01 -12.40 -30.84
CA ASP A 95 -14.69 -12.84 -32.06
C ASP A 95 -14.45 -11.87 -33.25
N VAL A 96 -13.63 -10.83 -33.06
CA VAL A 96 -13.31 -9.87 -34.13
C VAL A 96 -12.29 -10.47 -35.09
N GLU A 97 -12.78 -10.99 -36.22
CA GLU A 97 -11.92 -11.35 -37.35
C GLU A 97 -11.52 -10.09 -38.14
N PRO A 98 -10.24 -9.94 -38.54
CA PRO A 98 -9.80 -8.83 -39.37
C PRO A 98 -10.26 -9.04 -40.82
N VAL A 99 -11.52 -8.72 -41.09
CA VAL A 99 -12.14 -8.92 -42.42
C VAL A 99 -11.66 -7.88 -43.44
N ASN A 100 -11.34 -6.65 -43.00
CA ASN A 100 -10.80 -5.58 -43.85
C ASN A 100 -10.14 -4.44 -43.04
N ASP A 101 -9.47 -3.52 -43.74
CA ASP A 101 -8.81 -2.33 -43.18
C ASP A 101 -9.75 -1.40 -42.39
N THR A 102 -11.03 -1.34 -42.74
CA THR A 102 -12.02 -0.52 -42.04
C THR A 102 -12.35 -1.11 -40.67
N VAL A 103 -12.54 -2.43 -40.59
CA VAL A 103 -12.74 -3.16 -39.32
C VAL A 103 -11.51 -3.01 -38.43
N LEU A 104 -10.31 -3.13 -39.00
CA LEU A 104 -9.07 -2.93 -38.24
C LEU A 104 -8.95 -1.50 -37.68
N ARG A 105 -9.27 -0.47 -38.47
CA ARG A 105 -9.26 0.93 -38.00
C ARG A 105 -10.29 1.18 -36.91
N LEU A 106 -11.48 0.59 -37.02
CA LEU A 106 -12.53 0.70 -36.01
C LEU A 106 -12.12 0.00 -34.71
N ALA A 107 -11.52 -1.19 -34.82
CA ALA A 107 -10.99 -1.94 -33.68
C ALA A 107 -9.87 -1.16 -32.95
N VAL A 108 -8.94 -0.55 -33.70
CA VAL A 108 -7.88 0.29 -33.13
C VAL A 108 -8.44 1.55 -32.45
N ALA A 109 -9.43 2.20 -33.05
CA ALA A 109 -10.10 3.34 -32.43
C ALA A 109 -10.81 2.95 -31.13
N GLY A 110 -11.60 1.87 -31.16
CA GLY A 110 -12.28 1.35 -29.99
C GLY A 110 -11.32 0.94 -28.87
N LEU A 111 -10.14 0.43 -29.21
CA LEU A 111 -9.10 0.12 -28.24
C LEU A 111 -8.54 1.38 -27.55
N ALA A 112 -8.31 2.45 -28.31
CA ALA A 112 -7.86 3.73 -27.74
C ALA A 112 -8.94 4.32 -26.81
N ASP A 113 -10.20 4.27 -27.23
CA ASP A 113 -11.34 4.70 -26.42
C ASP A 113 -11.46 3.86 -25.13
N ALA A 114 -11.31 2.54 -25.23
CA ALA A 114 -11.33 1.63 -24.08
C ALA A 114 -10.20 1.92 -23.10
N LYS A 115 -9.01 2.25 -23.60
CA LYS A 115 -7.86 2.68 -22.78
C LYS A 115 -8.19 3.96 -22.02
N ASP A 116 -8.61 5.00 -22.72
CA ASP A 116 -8.85 6.31 -22.13
C ASP A 116 -9.99 6.25 -21.11
N ALA A 117 -11.05 5.50 -21.42
CA ALA A 117 -12.15 5.25 -20.49
C ALA A 117 -11.67 4.42 -19.27
N SER A 118 -10.74 3.48 -19.43
CA SER A 118 -10.20 2.71 -18.29
C SER A 118 -9.36 3.58 -17.37
N ASP A 119 -8.53 4.45 -17.96
CA ASP A 119 -7.73 5.42 -17.23
C ASP A 119 -8.60 6.46 -16.51
N ALA A 120 -9.70 6.90 -17.14
CA ALA A 120 -10.68 7.78 -16.52
C ALA A 120 -11.33 7.13 -15.28
N THR A 121 -11.75 5.87 -15.40
CA THR A 121 -12.35 5.10 -14.30
C THR A 121 -11.38 4.93 -13.13
N LEU A 122 -10.15 4.50 -13.41
CA LEU A 122 -9.11 4.29 -12.40
C LEU A 122 -8.71 5.58 -11.67
N ARG A 123 -8.74 6.73 -12.35
CA ARG A 123 -8.39 8.04 -11.79
C ARG A 123 -9.58 8.75 -11.14
N HIS A 124 -10.77 8.16 -11.21
CA HIS A 124 -11.98 8.83 -10.75
C HIS A 124 -11.93 9.10 -9.23
N PRO A 125 -12.29 10.32 -8.74
CA PRO A 125 -12.22 10.68 -7.31
C PRO A 125 -13.08 9.83 -6.37
N VAL A 126 -14.03 9.07 -6.91
CA VAL A 126 -14.86 8.14 -6.11
C VAL A 126 -14.10 6.88 -5.70
N GLN A 127 -13.12 6.43 -6.48
CA GLN A 127 -12.40 5.18 -6.25
C GLN A 127 -11.79 5.13 -4.84
N GLU A 128 -11.02 6.14 -4.46
CA GLU A 128 -10.39 6.18 -3.12
C GLU A 128 -11.44 6.18 -1.99
N ARG A 129 -12.62 6.74 -2.22
CA ARG A 129 -13.70 6.76 -1.23
C ARG A 129 -14.38 5.40 -1.12
N LEU A 130 -14.62 4.76 -2.25
CA LEU A 130 -15.24 3.46 -2.35
C LEU A 130 -14.34 2.38 -1.75
N GLN A 131 -13.07 2.34 -2.13
CA GLN A 131 -12.06 1.45 -1.54
C GLN A 131 -12.02 1.58 -0.01
N ARG A 132 -12.00 2.80 0.53
CA ARG A 132 -11.98 3.03 1.99
C ARG A 132 -13.22 2.51 2.71
N LYS A 133 -14.38 2.50 2.04
CA LYS A 133 -15.63 1.96 2.57
C LYS A 133 -15.63 0.44 2.49
N LEU A 134 -15.31 -0.11 1.31
CA LEU A 134 -15.26 -1.56 1.05
C LEU A 134 -14.24 -2.27 1.94
N LYS A 135 -13.04 -1.70 2.14
CA LYS A 135 -12.00 -2.27 3.02
C LYS A 135 -12.46 -2.54 4.45
N ARG A 136 -13.53 -1.88 4.91
CA ARG A 136 -14.11 -2.07 6.25
C ARG A 136 -15.22 -3.12 6.29
N GLN A 137 -15.65 -3.57 5.13
CA GLN A 137 -16.81 -4.45 4.98
C GLN A 137 -16.42 -5.79 4.36
N ILE A 138 -15.27 -5.87 3.69
CA ILE A 138 -14.83 -7.01 2.89
C ILE A 138 -14.37 -8.23 3.69
N ALA A 139 -14.15 -8.09 5.00
CA ALA A 139 -13.65 -9.17 5.86
C ALA A 139 -14.42 -10.51 5.74
N PRO A 140 -15.77 -10.55 5.62
CA PRO A 140 -16.52 -11.76 5.28
C PRO A 140 -16.00 -12.44 4.01
N TYR A 141 -15.88 -11.70 2.91
CA TYR A 141 -15.37 -12.23 1.64
C TYR A 141 -13.92 -12.71 1.70
N ILE A 142 -13.07 -12.07 2.51
CA ILE A 142 -11.70 -12.56 2.75
C ILE A 142 -11.73 -13.92 3.46
N VAL A 143 -12.62 -14.10 4.45
CA VAL A 143 -12.77 -15.38 5.16
C VAL A 143 -13.41 -16.44 4.28
N LEU A 144 -14.41 -16.08 3.46
CA LEU A 144 -15.00 -16.97 2.47
C LEU A 144 -13.95 -17.46 1.46
N ARG A 145 -13.11 -16.56 0.97
CA ARG A 145 -11.97 -16.92 0.11
C ARG A 145 -11.06 -17.94 0.80
N ALA A 146 -10.69 -17.69 2.06
CA ALA A 146 -9.81 -18.57 2.80
C ALA A 146 -10.45 -19.95 3.05
N LEU A 147 -11.77 -20.02 3.24
CA LEU A 147 -12.52 -21.28 3.35
C LEU A 147 -12.46 -22.06 2.02
N LEU A 148 -12.72 -21.39 0.89
CA LEU A 148 -12.64 -21.99 -0.45
C LEU A 148 -11.22 -22.49 -0.78
N GLU A 149 -10.19 -21.70 -0.45
CA GLU A 149 -8.79 -22.07 -0.67
C GLU A 149 -8.37 -23.27 0.19
N LYS A 150 -8.94 -23.42 1.39
CA LYS A 150 -8.59 -24.50 2.33
C LYS A 150 -9.29 -25.82 2.01
N HIS A 151 -10.58 -25.79 1.68
CA HIS A 151 -11.41 -27.00 1.54
C HIS A 151 -11.79 -27.33 0.09
N GLY A 152 -11.50 -26.45 -0.88
CA GLY A 152 -11.83 -26.70 -2.28
C GLY A 152 -13.33 -26.96 -2.47
N LEU A 153 -13.68 -28.09 -3.11
CA LEU A 153 -15.07 -28.45 -3.40
C LEU A 153 -15.89 -28.78 -2.14
N GLU A 154 -15.26 -29.28 -1.07
CA GLU A 154 -15.92 -29.62 0.20
C GLU A 154 -16.46 -28.38 0.92
N ALA A 155 -15.95 -27.19 0.59
CA ALA A 155 -16.44 -25.93 1.15
C ALA A 155 -17.95 -25.75 0.93
N ARG A 156 -18.51 -26.30 -0.17
CA ARG A 156 -19.95 -26.25 -0.44
C ARG A 156 -20.74 -27.03 0.62
N GLU A 157 -20.26 -28.19 1.03
CA GLU A 157 -20.92 -29.05 2.02
C GLU A 157 -20.85 -28.38 3.40
N ILE A 158 -19.69 -27.82 3.76
CA ILE A 158 -19.49 -27.06 4.99
C ILE A 158 -20.41 -25.82 5.03
N ILE A 159 -20.55 -25.10 3.92
CA ILE A 159 -21.44 -23.92 3.85
C ILE A 159 -22.90 -24.33 4.00
N ALA A 160 -23.30 -25.49 3.49
CA ALA A 160 -24.68 -25.98 3.51
C ALA A 160 -25.10 -26.64 4.83
N ASP A 161 -24.15 -27.05 5.67
CA ASP A 161 -24.38 -27.68 6.97
C ASP A 161 -24.25 -26.65 8.12
N PRO A 162 -25.35 -26.22 8.76
CA PRO A 162 -25.33 -25.29 9.90
C PRO A 162 -24.43 -25.72 11.05
N ASP A 163 -24.30 -27.03 11.31
CA ASP A 163 -23.55 -27.55 12.45
C ASP A 163 -22.04 -27.45 12.21
N GLN A 164 -21.60 -27.55 10.95
CA GLN A 164 -20.20 -27.40 10.54
C GLN A 164 -19.82 -25.95 10.19
N TYR A 165 -20.80 -25.12 9.86
CA TYR A 165 -20.59 -23.76 9.36
C TYR A 165 -19.78 -22.87 10.32
N GLU A 166 -20.28 -22.70 11.55
CA GLU A 166 -19.62 -21.84 12.54
C GLU A 166 -18.23 -22.34 12.97
N PRO A 167 -18.04 -23.62 13.36
CA PRO A 167 -16.74 -24.09 13.81
C PRO A 167 -15.66 -23.98 12.72
N GLU A 168 -15.99 -24.29 11.46
CA GLU A 168 -15.02 -24.20 10.36
C GLU A 168 -14.68 -22.76 9.99
N ILE A 169 -15.68 -21.86 9.90
CA ILE A 169 -15.41 -20.44 9.65
C ILE A 169 -14.56 -19.84 10.75
N ARG A 170 -14.80 -20.23 12.00
CA ARG A 170 -13.98 -19.81 13.15
C ARG A 170 -12.54 -20.30 13.00
N ALA A 171 -12.34 -21.57 12.66
CA ALA A 171 -11.01 -22.14 12.46
C ALA A 171 -10.26 -21.42 11.33
N VAL A 172 -10.90 -21.24 10.17
CA VAL A 172 -10.34 -20.50 9.02
C VAL A 172 -10.03 -19.05 9.38
N THR A 173 -10.89 -18.38 10.14
CA THR A 173 -10.66 -17.00 10.58
C THR A 173 -9.43 -16.91 11.47
N GLN A 174 -9.22 -17.89 12.36
CA GLN A 174 -8.07 -17.94 13.24
C GLN A 174 -6.76 -18.24 12.47
N ASP A 175 -6.81 -19.15 11.50
CA ASP A 175 -5.70 -19.43 10.58
C ASP A 175 -5.32 -18.17 9.77
N LEU A 176 -6.32 -17.42 9.30
CA LEU A 176 -6.12 -16.14 8.63
C LEU A 176 -5.45 -15.12 9.56
N TYR A 177 -5.88 -15.01 10.82
CA TYR A 177 -5.27 -14.08 11.78
C TYR A 177 -3.80 -14.43 12.06
N THR A 178 -3.49 -15.71 12.25
CA THR A 178 -2.12 -16.17 12.50
C THR A 178 -1.21 -15.92 11.30
N SER A 179 -1.69 -16.20 10.08
CA SER A 179 -0.94 -15.97 8.84
C SER A 179 -0.68 -14.48 8.58
N VAL A 180 -1.67 -13.61 8.82
CA VAL A 180 -1.52 -12.15 8.71
C VAL A 180 -0.53 -11.62 9.74
N LYS A 181 -0.58 -12.10 10.99
CA LYS A 181 0.42 -11.74 12.01
C LYS A 181 1.84 -12.15 11.60
N ALA A 182 2.01 -13.36 11.06
CA ALA A 182 3.30 -13.85 10.60
C ALA A 182 3.83 -13.03 9.42
N ARG A 183 2.97 -12.66 8.45
CA ARG A 183 3.31 -11.79 7.32
C ARG A 183 3.75 -10.41 7.79
N ILE A 184 3.00 -9.81 8.72
CA ILE A 184 3.33 -8.51 9.32
C ILE A 184 4.67 -8.55 10.04
N ARG A 185 4.92 -9.57 10.86
CA ARG A 185 6.19 -9.71 11.57
C ARG A 185 7.36 -9.81 10.60
N ARG A 186 7.23 -10.64 9.55
CA ARG A 186 8.27 -10.76 8.50
C ARG A 186 8.52 -9.42 7.80
N SER A 187 7.47 -8.70 7.44
CA SER A 187 7.57 -7.37 6.82
C SER A 187 8.26 -6.35 7.74
N ALA A 188 7.86 -6.31 9.01
CA ALA A 188 8.45 -5.43 10.01
C ALA A 188 9.94 -5.73 10.23
N VAL A 189 10.33 -7.01 10.38
CA VAL A 189 11.73 -7.42 10.54
C VAL A 189 12.56 -7.01 9.32
N ARG A 190 12.08 -7.27 8.11
CA ARG A 190 12.77 -6.86 6.87
C ARG A 190 13.00 -5.35 6.84
N SER A 191 11.98 -4.56 7.22
CA SER A 191 12.10 -3.10 7.24
C SER A 191 12.99 -2.58 8.35
N ILE A 192 13.01 -3.20 9.54
CA ILE A 192 13.95 -2.86 10.62
C ILE A 192 15.38 -3.06 10.14
N ILE A 193 15.69 -4.22 9.53
CA ILE A 193 17.03 -4.51 9.00
C ILE A 193 17.42 -3.47 7.96
N TYR A 194 16.54 -3.25 6.98
CA TYR A 194 16.79 -2.30 5.90
C TYR A 194 17.02 -0.86 6.41
N LEU A 195 16.17 -0.40 7.34
CA LEU A 195 16.29 0.95 7.93
C LEU A 195 17.57 1.09 8.75
N PHE A 196 17.90 0.08 9.55
CA PHE A 196 19.12 0.08 10.35
C PHE A 196 20.36 0.15 9.47
N VAL A 197 20.47 -0.72 8.46
CA VAL A 197 21.61 -0.72 7.52
C VAL A 197 21.72 0.61 6.79
N THR A 198 20.60 1.13 6.27
CA THR A 198 20.59 2.41 5.56
C THR A 198 21.01 3.57 6.47
N LYS A 199 20.60 3.55 7.75
CA LYS A 199 20.99 4.58 8.72
C LYS A 199 22.45 4.51 9.13
N VAL A 200 22.99 3.31 9.34
CA VAL A 200 24.42 3.12 9.59
C VAL A 200 25.23 3.67 8.43
N LEU A 201 24.82 3.38 7.19
CA LEU A 201 25.50 3.83 5.98
C LEU A 201 25.44 5.35 5.80
N ILE A 202 24.26 5.97 5.96
CA ILE A 202 24.13 7.43 5.92
C ILE A 202 24.89 8.09 7.07
N GLY A 203 24.87 7.49 8.25
CA GLY A 203 25.66 7.97 9.40
C GLY A 203 27.14 7.99 9.07
N ALA A 204 27.67 6.89 8.53
CA ALA A 204 29.07 6.77 8.16
C ALA A 204 29.51 7.69 7.02
N LEU A 205 28.66 7.89 6.00
CA LEU A 205 29.03 8.61 4.78
C LEU A 205 28.63 10.08 4.75
N ALA A 206 27.68 10.50 5.57
CA ALA A 206 27.19 11.88 5.59
C ALA A 206 27.29 12.51 6.98
N GLU A 207 26.76 11.86 8.02
CA GLU A 207 26.68 12.45 9.36
C GLU A 207 28.06 12.59 10.02
N ILE A 208 28.88 11.53 10.01
CA ILE A 208 30.22 11.54 10.61
C ILE A 208 31.17 12.51 9.88
N PRO A 209 31.28 12.51 8.53
CA PRO A 209 32.12 13.48 7.84
C PRO A 209 31.65 14.92 8.06
N TYR A 210 30.34 15.16 8.13
CA TYR A 210 29.78 16.47 8.43
C TYR A 210 30.13 16.94 9.84
N ASP A 211 30.00 16.06 10.84
CA ASP A 211 30.35 16.35 12.23
C ASP A 211 31.83 16.71 12.36
N LEU A 212 32.71 15.90 11.76
CA LEU A 212 34.15 16.15 11.76
C LEU A 212 34.53 17.44 11.02
N TYR A 213 33.91 17.73 9.88
CA TYR A 213 34.23 18.90 9.07
C TYR A 213 33.72 20.22 9.67
N VAL A 214 32.51 20.21 10.25
CA VAL A 214 31.84 21.43 10.73
C VAL A 214 32.10 21.68 12.21
N PHE A 215 32.13 20.63 13.03
CA PHE A 215 32.23 20.75 14.50
C PHE A 215 33.58 20.26 15.05
N GLY A 216 34.37 19.52 14.26
CA GLY A 216 35.69 19.02 14.66
C GLY A 216 35.67 17.83 15.62
N GLU A 217 34.49 17.44 16.10
CA GLU A 217 34.27 16.29 16.97
C GLU A 217 33.00 15.54 16.57
N ILE A 218 32.95 14.25 16.90
CA ILE A 218 31.76 13.42 16.67
C ILE A 218 30.89 13.51 17.92
N HIS A 219 29.61 13.83 17.75
CA HIS A 219 28.65 13.74 18.85
C HIS A 219 27.99 12.34 18.85
N PRO A 220 28.42 11.41 19.74
CA PRO A 220 27.98 10.02 19.67
C PRO A 220 26.49 9.85 20.00
N VAL A 221 25.93 10.72 20.86
CA VAL A 221 24.53 10.64 21.27
C VAL A 221 23.57 10.89 20.10
N PRO A 222 23.70 11.99 19.32
CA PRO A 222 22.95 12.18 18.07
C PRO A 222 23.05 11.01 17.12
N LEU A 223 24.27 10.53 16.84
CA LEU A 223 24.52 9.45 15.90
C LEU A 223 23.81 8.15 16.31
N ILE A 224 23.95 7.74 17.59
CA ILE A 224 23.32 6.53 18.13
C ILE A 224 21.79 6.64 18.05
N ILE A 225 21.22 7.77 18.46
CA ILE A 225 19.77 7.97 18.41
C ILE A 225 19.28 7.97 16.95
N ASN A 226 20.01 8.62 16.04
CA ASN A 226 19.67 8.65 14.61
C ASN A 226 19.62 7.26 13.98
N VAL A 227 20.51 6.37 14.41
CA VAL A 227 20.59 4.99 13.91
C VAL A 227 19.55 4.09 14.56
N LEU A 228 19.41 4.14 15.89
CA LEU A 228 18.60 3.18 16.64
C LEU A 228 17.12 3.56 16.72
N PHE A 229 16.79 4.84 16.89
CA PHE A 229 15.42 5.27 17.16
C PHE A 229 14.41 4.90 16.06
N PRO A 230 14.69 5.10 14.76
CA PRO A 230 13.73 4.75 13.70
C PRO A 230 13.45 3.24 13.65
N SER A 231 14.49 2.43 13.82
CA SER A 231 14.40 0.97 13.86
C SER A 231 13.61 0.48 15.09
N PHE A 232 13.89 1.09 16.25
CA PHE A 232 13.16 0.85 17.49
C PHE A 232 11.68 1.21 17.36
N LEU A 233 11.35 2.31 16.69
CA LEU A 233 9.97 2.73 16.48
C LEU A 233 9.18 1.71 15.64
N VAL A 234 9.75 1.18 14.54
CA VAL A 234 9.10 0.11 13.77
C VAL A 234 8.91 -1.14 14.62
N PHE A 235 9.92 -1.53 15.39
CA PHE A 235 9.85 -2.67 16.29
C PHE A 235 8.72 -2.53 17.31
N MET A 236 8.58 -1.37 17.95
CA MET A 236 7.48 -1.07 18.88
C MET A 236 6.12 -1.13 18.19
N ILE A 237 6.00 -0.55 16.99
CA ILE A 237 4.75 -0.61 16.22
C ILE A 237 4.40 -2.07 15.90
N ALA A 238 5.37 -2.89 15.50
CA ALA A 238 5.16 -4.29 15.17
C ALA A 238 4.72 -5.13 16.38
N LEU A 239 5.30 -4.88 17.56
CA LEU A 239 4.94 -5.57 18.80
C LEU A 239 3.54 -5.20 19.31
N TRP A 240 3.12 -3.95 19.13
CA TRP A 240 1.81 -3.46 19.59
C TRP A 240 0.64 -3.78 18.67
N ILE A 241 0.88 -4.47 17.56
CA ILE A 241 -0.19 -4.95 16.69
C ILE A 241 -0.94 -6.08 17.39
N ARG A 242 -2.16 -5.75 17.84
CA ARG A 242 -3.10 -6.72 18.38
C ARG A 242 -3.92 -7.32 17.25
N LEU A 243 -4.06 -8.64 17.28
CA LEU A 243 -4.98 -9.34 16.40
C LEU A 243 -6.44 -8.98 16.73
N PRO A 244 -7.37 -9.11 15.77
CA PRO A 244 -8.79 -9.05 16.07
C PRO A 244 -9.15 -10.07 17.16
N GLY A 245 -10.05 -9.68 18.06
CA GLY A 245 -10.55 -10.56 19.12
C GLY A 245 -11.81 -11.31 18.72
N GLU A 246 -12.27 -12.19 19.61
CA GLU A 246 -13.45 -13.05 19.42
C GLU A 246 -14.73 -12.30 19.00
N GLY A 247 -14.99 -11.13 19.57
CA GLY A 247 -16.14 -10.30 19.18
C GLY A 247 -16.08 -9.78 17.73
N ASN A 248 -14.91 -9.79 17.08
CA ASN A 248 -14.79 -9.53 15.65
C ASN A 248 -15.10 -10.79 14.83
N THR A 249 -14.57 -11.94 15.24
CA THR A 249 -14.85 -13.26 14.65
C THR A 249 -16.36 -13.52 14.59
N GLN A 250 -17.07 -13.29 15.70
CA GLN A 250 -18.53 -13.43 15.76
C GLN A 250 -19.27 -12.56 14.73
N LYS A 251 -18.80 -11.32 14.51
CA LYS A 251 -19.40 -10.43 13.50
C LYS A 251 -19.11 -10.89 12.08
N ILE A 252 -17.94 -11.50 11.85
CA ILE A 252 -17.62 -12.09 10.55
C ILE A 252 -18.58 -13.26 10.28
N ILE A 253 -18.72 -14.18 11.25
CA ILE A 253 -19.63 -15.34 11.15
C ILE A 253 -21.07 -14.87 10.88
N GLN A 254 -21.59 -13.93 11.67
CA GLN A 254 -22.95 -13.39 11.49
C GLN A 254 -23.17 -12.77 10.10
N ARG A 255 -22.18 -12.04 9.58
CA ARG A 255 -22.30 -11.43 8.25
C ARG A 255 -22.20 -12.46 7.13
N LEU A 256 -21.28 -13.41 7.26
CA LEU A 256 -21.17 -14.50 6.32
C LEU A 256 -22.46 -15.31 6.28
N TRP A 257 -23.03 -15.63 7.43
CA TRP A 257 -24.33 -16.30 7.54
C TRP A 257 -25.43 -15.55 6.76
N GLY A 258 -25.49 -14.23 6.88
CA GLY A 258 -26.45 -13.42 6.12
C GLY A 258 -26.21 -13.38 4.62
N ILE A 259 -24.98 -13.61 4.16
CA ILE A 259 -24.62 -13.73 2.74
C ILE A 259 -24.99 -15.11 2.21
N THR A 260 -24.73 -16.20 2.96
CA THR A 260 -24.92 -17.58 2.50
C THR A 260 -26.36 -18.08 2.62
N TYR A 261 -27.08 -17.69 3.67
CA TYR A 261 -28.44 -18.16 3.96
C TYR A 261 -29.54 -17.14 3.68
N GLY A 262 -29.21 -16.01 3.04
CA GLY A 262 -30.20 -14.98 2.66
C GLY A 262 -30.84 -14.23 3.84
N ALA A 263 -30.33 -14.42 5.06
CA ALA A 263 -30.74 -13.65 6.22
C ALA A 263 -30.08 -12.27 6.18
N HIS A 264 -30.56 -11.37 5.32
CA HIS A 264 -30.16 -9.96 5.33
C HIS A 264 -30.65 -9.28 6.62
N GLY A 265 -29.93 -9.53 7.71
CA GLY A 265 -30.11 -8.90 9.01
C GLY A 265 -29.64 -7.44 8.98
N GLY A 266 -30.51 -6.56 8.48
CA GLY A 266 -30.55 -5.15 8.85
C GLY A 266 -30.26 -4.14 7.72
N ASP A 267 -30.90 -2.99 7.84
CA ASP A 267 -30.88 -1.80 6.99
C ASP A 267 -29.52 -1.07 6.93
N TRP A 268 -28.46 -1.72 6.45
CA TRP A 268 -27.12 -1.11 6.44
C TRP A 268 -26.78 -0.47 5.09
N VAL A 269 -27.42 0.64 4.76
CA VAL A 269 -27.02 1.45 3.61
C VAL A 269 -25.61 2.05 3.84
N ILE A 270 -24.67 1.70 2.98
CA ILE A 270 -23.32 2.28 2.95
C ILE A 270 -23.35 3.54 2.10
N MET A 271 -23.47 4.69 2.76
CA MET A 271 -23.45 5.97 2.05
C MET A 271 -22.03 6.38 1.64
N VAL A 272 -21.84 6.56 0.33
CA VAL A 272 -20.71 7.26 -0.28
C VAL A 272 -21.16 8.70 -0.55
N ARG A 273 -20.45 9.66 0.05
CA ARG A 273 -20.77 11.09 -0.06
C ARG A 273 -19.59 11.85 -0.64
N PRO A 274 -19.83 12.94 -1.40
CA PRO A 274 -18.78 13.87 -1.79
C PRO A 274 -18.07 14.42 -0.56
N PRO A 275 -16.77 14.76 -0.67
CA PRO A 275 -16.09 15.50 0.39
C PRO A 275 -16.90 16.76 0.69
N ARG A 276 -17.20 17.01 1.97
CA ARG A 276 -17.91 18.21 2.39
C ARG A 276 -17.13 19.44 1.91
N LYS A 277 -17.72 20.23 1.02
CA LYS A 277 -17.21 21.57 0.67
C LYS A 277 -17.31 22.45 1.91
N ARG A 278 -16.19 22.70 2.57
CA ARG A 278 -16.10 23.55 3.77
C ARG A 278 -15.95 24.99 3.30
N LYS A 279 -16.78 25.92 3.81
CA LYS A 279 -16.72 27.34 3.45
C LYS A 279 -16.00 28.15 4.54
N GLY A 280 -15.21 29.14 4.09
CA GLY A 280 -14.65 30.25 4.87
C GLY A 280 -13.99 29.85 6.18
N LEU A 281 -14.62 30.24 7.30
CA LEU A 281 -14.10 30.10 8.66
C LEU A 281 -13.77 28.64 9.01
N SER A 282 -14.63 27.69 8.63
CA SER A 282 -14.40 26.27 8.93
C SER A 282 -13.14 25.73 8.26
N GLN A 283 -12.88 26.09 7.00
CA GLN A 283 -11.67 25.70 6.29
C GLN A 283 -10.44 26.35 6.92
N ALA A 284 -10.52 27.63 7.28
CA ALA A 284 -9.44 28.34 7.96
C ALA A 284 -9.06 27.66 9.30
N THR A 285 -10.03 27.26 10.12
CA THR A 285 -9.76 26.53 11.37
C THR A 285 -9.04 25.19 11.13
N PHE A 286 -9.43 24.43 10.11
CA PHE A 286 -8.74 23.16 9.78
C PHE A 286 -7.32 23.38 9.24
N VAL A 287 -7.11 24.40 8.40
CA VAL A 287 -5.78 24.75 7.90
C VAL A 287 -4.90 25.21 9.05
N PHE A 288 -5.42 26.09 9.90
CA PHE A 288 -4.72 26.58 11.09
C PHE A 288 -4.34 25.43 12.03
N GLY A 289 -5.29 24.54 12.34
CA GLY A 289 -5.01 23.34 13.13
C GLY A 289 -3.93 22.46 12.49
N TYR A 290 -3.97 22.26 11.17
CA TYR A 290 -2.96 21.49 10.45
C TYR A 290 -1.57 22.16 10.54
N VAL A 291 -1.48 23.48 10.35
CA VAL A 291 -0.22 24.24 10.49
C VAL A 291 0.32 24.14 11.91
N ILE A 292 -0.54 24.26 12.93
CA ILE A 292 -0.14 24.02 14.33
C ILE A 292 0.41 22.62 14.49
N SER A 293 -0.29 21.58 14.00
CA SER A 293 0.19 20.21 14.12
C SER A 293 1.56 20.02 13.44
N LEU A 294 1.80 20.68 12.32
CA LEU A 294 3.08 20.64 11.62
C LEU A 294 4.19 21.31 12.46
N ILE A 295 3.94 22.50 13.01
CA ILE A 295 4.89 23.21 13.88
C ILE A 295 5.19 22.41 15.14
N VAL A 296 4.16 21.89 15.82
CA VAL A 296 4.32 21.08 17.03
C VAL A 296 5.14 19.83 16.74
N VAL A 297 4.86 19.14 15.64
CA VAL A 297 5.51 17.86 15.33
C VAL A 297 6.92 18.05 14.81
N TYR A 298 7.15 18.90 13.81
CA TYR A 298 8.49 19.09 13.25
C TYR A 298 9.31 20.09 14.04
N GLY A 299 8.74 21.26 14.35
CA GLY A 299 9.40 22.29 15.14
C GLY A 299 9.64 21.85 16.58
N GLY A 300 8.63 21.26 17.22
CA GLY A 300 8.78 20.71 18.58
C GLY A 300 9.81 19.57 18.64
N SER A 301 9.79 18.64 17.69
CA SER A 301 10.82 17.59 17.63
C SER A 301 12.21 18.16 17.36
N ALA A 302 12.37 19.08 16.40
CA ALA A 302 13.65 19.73 16.12
C ALA A 302 14.20 20.48 17.35
N TRP A 303 13.34 21.22 18.05
CA TRP A 303 13.68 21.94 19.28
C TRP A 303 14.10 20.98 20.39
N LEU A 304 13.38 19.87 20.58
CA LEU A 304 13.70 18.85 21.58
C LEU A 304 15.05 18.19 21.29
N LEU A 305 15.28 17.76 20.04
CA LEU A 305 16.52 17.13 19.60
C LEU A 305 17.72 18.07 19.75
N ARG A 306 17.56 19.34 19.39
CA ARG A 306 18.63 20.34 19.52
C ARG A 306 18.95 20.67 20.98
N THR A 307 17.93 20.96 21.77
CA THR A 307 18.10 21.50 23.12
C THR A 307 18.60 20.45 24.11
N TYR A 308 18.04 19.23 24.05
CA TYR A 308 18.32 18.19 25.04
C TYR A 308 19.31 17.13 24.58
N LEU A 309 19.44 16.92 23.26
CA LEU A 309 20.27 15.85 22.70
C LEU A 309 21.44 16.37 21.86
N GLN A 310 21.59 17.70 21.76
CA GLN A 310 22.70 18.36 21.04
C GLN A 310 22.81 17.93 19.57
N PHE A 311 21.68 17.65 18.91
CA PHE A 311 21.71 17.36 17.48
C PHE A 311 22.08 18.61 16.68
N ASN A 312 22.96 18.45 15.70
CA ASN A 312 23.19 19.47 14.68
C ASN A 312 22.03 19.54 13.67
N LEU A 313 22.04 20.55 12.79
CA LEU A 313 20.97 20.78 11.83
C LEU A 313 20.82 19.64 10.80
N ALA A 314 21.92 19.07 10.31
CA ALA A 314 21.91 17.96 9.36
C ALA A 314 21.30 16.70 10.00
N SER A 315 21.74 16.34 11.20
CA SER A 315 21.23 15.22 11.99
C SER A 315 19.74 15.39 12.30
N ILE A 316 19.26 16.59 12.63
CA ILE A 316 17.81 16.87 12.82
C ILE A 316 17.04 16.64 11.53
N LEU A 317 17.52 17.17 10.40
CA LEU A 317 16.84 17.03 9.12
C LEU A 317 16.73 15.55 8.73
N ILE A 318 17.84 14.83 8.80
CA ILE A 318 17.93 13.39 8.53
C ILE A 318 17.02 12.60 9.50
N PHE A 319 16.97 12.96 10.78
CA PHE A 319 16.08 12.33 11.75
C PHE A 319 14.61 12.50 11.35
N LEU A 320 14.16 13.71 11.06
CA LEU A 320 12.76 14.04 10.75
C LEU A 320 12.26 13.40 9.45
N VAL A 321 13.14 13.32 8.43
CA VAL A 321 12.85 12.60 7.18
C VAL A 321 12.57 11.12 7.48
N PHE A 322 13.46 10.47 8.23
CA PHE A 322 13.28 9.05 8.56
C PHE A 322 12.13 8.81 9.52
N LEU A 323 11.90 9.69 10.49
CA LEU A 323 10.73 9.64 11.37
C LEU A 323 9.44 9.63 10.56
N SER A 324 9.37 10.45 9.50
CA SER A 324 8.21 10.52 8.61
C SER A 324 8.03 9.23 7.80
N ILE A 325 9.10 8.73 7.17
CA ILE A 325 9.09 7.47 6.41
C ILE A 325 8.68 6.30 7.29
N VAL A 326 9.27 6.17 8.47
CA VAL A 326 8.97 5.12 9.44
C VAL A 326 7.54 5.22 9.96
N SER A 327 7.06 6.43 10.27
CA SER A 327 5.68 6.64 10.70
C SER A 327 4.69 6.20 9.62
N PHE A 328 4.95 6.55 8.36
CA PHE A 328 4.14 6.11 7.23
C PHE A 328 4.17 4.59 7.04
N PHE A 329 5.35 3.97 7.15
CA PHE A 329 5.49 2.53 7.06
C PHE A 329 4.73 1.82 8.21
N GLY A 330 4.88 2.30 9.44
CA GLY A 330 4.16 1.76 10.60
C GLY A 330 2.63 1.93 10.49
N TYR A 331 2.17 3.03 9.89
CA TYR A 331 0.75 3.19 9.53
C TYR A 331 0.31 2.15 8.49
N ARG A 332 1.11 1.92 7.44
CA ARG A 332 0.83 0.92 6.40
C ARG A 332 0.74 -0.50 6.98
N ILE A 333 1.64 -0.87 7.90
CA ILE A 333 1.58 -2.18 8.58
C ILE A 333 0.26 -2.32 9.36
N ARG A 334 -0.12 -1.30 10.14
CA ARG A 334 -1.37 -1.33 10.93
C ARG A 334 -2.61 -1.41 10.06
N GLN A 335 -2.58 -0.84 8.86
CA GLN A 335 -3.70 -0.87 7.92
C GLN A 335 -4.05 -2.30 7.49
N SER A 336 -3.07 -3.17 7.27
CA SER A 336 -3.30 -4.57 6.88
C SER A 336 -4.11 -5.38 7.91
N VAL A 337 -3.98 -5.08 9.21
CA VAL A 337 -4.83 -5.72 10.24
C VAL A 337 -6.22 -5.11 10.30
N ARG A 338 -6.32 -3.80 10.03
CA ARG A 338 -7.61 -3.09 10.05
C ARG A 338 -8.56 -3.57 8.96
N GLU A 339 -8.07 -4.15 7.87
CA GLU A 339 -8.87 -4.75 6.81
C GLU A 339 -9.64 -6.00 7.28
N LEU A 340 -9.18 -6.67 8.34
CA LEU A 340 -9.87 -7.81 8.96
C LEU A 340 -10.87 -7.41 10.06
N LEU A 341 -10.96 -6.12 10.39
CA LEU A 341 -11.84 -5.63 11.44
C LEU A 341 -13.17 -5.14 10.86
N ILE A 342 -14.25 -5.80 11.27
CA ILE A 342 -15.63 -5.34 11.01
C ILE A 342 -16.06 -4.31 12.05
N ALA A 343 -15.67 -4.50 13.32
CA ALA A 343 -16.08 -3.62 14.39
C ALA A 343 -15.30 -2.30 14.37
N LYS A 344 -16.02 -1.17 14.39
CA LYS A 344 -15.42 0.13 14.75
C LYS A 344 -14.89 0.03 16.17
N ARG A 345 -13.57 0.21 16.34
CA ARG A 345 -13.01 0.45 17.67
C ARG A 345 -13.53 1.79 18.15
N ARG A 346 -14.00 1.90 19.40
CA ARG A 346 -14.30 3.20 20.00
C ARG A 346 -12.98 3.99 20.06
N GLU A 347 -12.89 5.06 19.29
CA GLU A 347 -11.76 5.98 19.31
C GLU A 347 -11.90 6.84 20.56
N GLY A 348 -10.98 6.70 21.53
CA GLY A 348 -10.91 7.60 22.68
C GLY A 348 -10.38 8.98 22.27
N ALA A 349 -10.64 10.01 23.09
CA ALA A 349 -10.15 11.38 22.84
C ALA A 349 -8.63 11.44 22.63
N PHE A 350 -7.86 10.66 23.39
CA PHE A 350 -6.41 10.52 23.20
C PHE A 350 -6.03 9.94 21.83
N SER A 351 -6.78 8.95 21.31
CA SER A 351 -6.52 8.40 19.97
C SER A 351 -6.68 9.48 18.91
N LEU A 352 -7.76 10.26 18.98
CA LEU A 352 -8.04 11.33 18.03
C LEU A 352 -6.94 12.40 18.02
N PHE A 353 -6.42 12.76 19.20
CA PHE A 353 -5.31 13.70 19.32
C PHE A 353 -4.02 13.18 18.67
N PHE A 354 -3.61 11.94 18.98
CA PHE A 354 -2.42 11.34 18.36
C PHE A 354 -2.59 11.09 16.86
N ASP A 355 -3.79 10.70 16.41
CA ASP A 355 -4.11 10.55 15.00
C ASP A 355 -3.95 11.90 14.29
N PHE A 356 -4.43 12.99 14.88
CA PHE A 356 -4.29 14.34 14.35
C PHE A 356 -2.83 14.78 14.22
N LEU A 357 -2.03 14.63 15.28
CA LEU A 357 -0.59 14.95 15.25
C LEU A 357 0.21 14.05 14.31
N SER A 358 -0.25 12.83 14.04
CA SER A 358 0.44 11.92 13.12
C SER A 358 0.26 12.33 11.65
N ILE A 359 -0.82 13.05 11.29
CA ILE A 359 -1.15 13.37 9.90
C ILE A 359 0.00 14.05 9.13
N PRO A 360 0.68 15.10 9.67
CA PRO A 360 1.83 15.71 9.00
C PRO A 360 2.97 14.73 8.71
N LEU A 361 3.33 13.87 9.68
CA LEU A 361 4.36 12.83 9.48
C LEU A 361 3.95 11.84 8.41
N LEU A 362 2.70 11.37 8.45
CA LEU A 362 2.18 10.39 7.50
C LEU A 362 2.11 10.96 6.08
N ARG A 363 1.75 12.24 5.93
CA ARG A 363 1.68 12.89 4.61
C ARG A 363 3.07 13.06 4.00
N VAL A 364 4.03 13.56 4.77
CA VAL A 364 5.42 13.71 4.30
C VAL A 364 6.05 12.35 4.04
N GLY A 365 5.86 11.38 4.94
CA GLY A 365 6.34 10.01 4.75
C GLY A 365 5.76 9.33 3.51
N ARG A 366 4.46 9.52 3.24
CA ARG A 366 3.81 9.05 2.00
C ARG A 366 4.42 9.71 0.77
N PHE A 367 4.60 11.03 0.80
CA PHE A 367 5.22 11.78 -0.29
C PHE A 367 6.63 11.28 -0.60
N LEU A 368 7.45 11.11 0.43
CA LEU A 368 8.81 10.58 0.29
C LEU A 368 8.77 9.15 -0.24
N SER A 369 7.99 8.25 0.37
CA SER A 369 7.93 6.85 -0.04
C SER A 369 7.45 6.64 -1.49
N LEU A 370 6.49 7.44 -1.97
CA LEU A 370 5.98 7.31 -3.35
C LEU A 370 6.97 7.87 -4.37
N ASN A 371 7.62 8.99 -4.08
CA ASN A 371 8.57 9.60 -5.02
C ASN A 371 9.91 8.86 -5.05
N PHE A 372 10.38 8.36 -3.90
CA PHE A 372 11.61 7.55 -3.83
C PHE A 372 11.48 6.17 -4.49
N SER A 373 10.25 5.69 -4.74
CA SER A 373 10.02 4.45 -5.50
C SER A 373 10.07 4.61 -7.02
N ARG A 374 9.85 5.84 -7.52
CA ARG A 374 9.88 6.14 -8.97
C ARG A 374 11.25 6.52 -9.47
N VAL A 375 12.03 7.15 -8.61
CA VAL A 375 13.43 7.44 -8.92
C VAL A 375 14.20 6.23 -8.42
N ASN A 376 15.01 5.62 -9.27
CA ASN A 376 15.90 4.51 -8.92
C ASN A 376 17.01 4.99 -7.94
N ILE A 377 16.70 5.88 -7.00
CA ILE A 377 17.58 6.48 -5.99
C ILE A 377 18.16 5.37 -5.15
N MET A 378 17.45 4.27 -4.92
CA MET A 378 18.05 3.17 -4.17
C MET A 378 19.12 2.44 -4.96
N ALA A 379 18.98 2.26 -6.28
CA ALA A 379 20.08 1.76 -7.11
C ALA A 379 21.19 2.81 -7.25
N PHE A 380 20.86 4.10 -7.41
CA PHE A 380 21.84 5.18 -7.46
C PHE A 380 22.59 5.39 -6.14
N VAL A 381 21.93 5.19 -4.99
CA VAL A 381 22.54 5.17 -3.65
C VAL A 381 23.31 3.87 -3.48
N LEU A 382 22.82 2.72 -3.92
CA LEU A 382 23.63 1.49 -3.88
C LEU A 382 24.89 1.64 -4.75
N ASP A 383 24.81 2.17 -5.96
CA ASP A 383 25.97 2.41 -6.83
C ASP A 383 26.89 3.48 -6.25
N VAL A 384 26.41 4.70 -5.96
CA VAL A 384 27.29 5.80 -5.50
C VAL A 384 27.83 5.58 -4.09
N ILE A 385 27.05 4.96 -3.20
CA ILE A 385 27.38 4.82 -1.77
C ILE A 385 27.93 3.42 -1.41
N LEU A 386 27.72 2.35 -2.20
CA LEU A 386 28.49 1.09 -2.06
C LEU A 386 29.68 1.06 -3.01
N GLU A 387 29.52 1.35 -4.31
CA GLU A 387 30.58 1.12 -5.30
C GLU A 387 31.80 2.00 -5.05
N ALA A 388 31.61 3.29 -4.79
CA ALA A 388 32.73 4.22 -4.59
C ALA A 388 33.58 3.90 -3.32
N PRO A 389 33.01 3.74 -2.12
CA PRO A 389 33.81 3.40 -0.93
C PRO A 389 34.24 1.93 -0.89
N PHE A 390 33.47 0.98 -1.45
CA PHE A 390 33.91 -0.42 -1.54
C PHE A 390 35.17 -0.54 -2.43
N LYS A 391 35.24 0.22 -3.52
CA LYS A 391 36.42 0.29 -4.38
C LYS A 391 37.65 0.78 -3.61
N THR A 392 37.51 1.83 -2.80
CA THR A 392 38.59 2.33 -1.94
C THR A 392 39.06 1.30 -0.90
N VAL A 393 38.15 0.51 -0.33
CA VAL A 393 38.51 -0.57 0.61
C VAL A 393 39.24 -1.71 -0.10
N VAL A 394 38.80 -2.08 -1.30
CA VAL A 394 39.48 -3.11 -2.13
C VAL A 394 40.88 -2.65 -2.51
N ASP A 395 41.03 -1.40 -2.99
CA ASP A 395 42.32 -0.81 -3.35
C ASP A 395 43.29 -0.84 -2.15
N PHE A 396 42.81 -0.49 -0.95
CA PHE A 396 43.61 -0.58 0.28
C PHE A 396 44.06 -2.01 0.62
N PHE A 397 43.19 -3.02 0.42
CA PHE A 397 43.54 -4.42 0.65
C PHE A 397 44.56 -4.94 -0.36
N GLU A 398 44.48 -4.51 -1.61
CA GLU A 398 45.47 -4.82 -2.64
C GLU A 398 46.83 -4.22 -2.32
N ASP A 399 46.88 -2.94 -1.92
CA ASP A 399 48.10 -2.26 -1.47
C ASP A 399 48.72 -2.95 -0.25
N TRP A 400 47.89 -3.36 0.72
CA TRP A 400 48.34 -4.09 1.90
C TRP A 400 48.92 -5.47 1.54
N LEU A 401 48.29 -6.20 0.61
CA LEU A 401 48.79 -7.48 0.12
C LEU A 401 50.10 -7.33 -0.67
N ALA A 402 50.23 -6.26 -1.45
CA ALA A 402 51.46 -5.92 -2.16
C ALA A 402 52.60 -5.65 -1.17
N TYR A 403 52.36 -4.82 -0.15
CA TYR A 403 53.31 -4.54 0.92
C TYR A 403 53.76 -5.80 1.67
N LEU A 404 52.83 -6.71 1.99
CA LEU A 404 53.16 -7.97 2.65
C LEU A 404 54.00 -8.91 1.77
N ARG A 405 53.79 -8.92 0.45
CA ARG A 405 54.63 -9.68 -0.48
C ARG A 405 56.04 -9.10 -0.55
N GLU A 406 56.15 -7.79 -0.67
CA GLU A 406 57.42 -7.07 -0.72
C GLU A 406 58.25 -7.31 0.55
N LYS A 407 57.62 -7.26 1.73
CA LYS A 407 58.30 -7.58 3.00
C LYS A 407 58.68 -9.05 3.14
N ARG A 408 57.94 -9.97 2.51
CA ARG A 408 58.29 -11.39 2.51
C ARG A 408 59.49 -11.69 1.60
N GLU A 409 59.62 -10.96 0.50
CA GLU A 409 60.76 -11.03 -0.42
C GLU A 409 62.03 -10.39 0.18
N GLU A 410 61.91 -9.38 1.04
CA GLU A 410 63.06 -8.84 1.80
C GLU A 410 63.62 -9.80 2.88
N ILE A 411 62.79 -10.74 3.37
CA ILE A 411 63.14 -11.66 4.46
C ILE A 411 63.66 -13.02 3.93
N SER A 412 63.38 -13.34 2.66
CA SER A 412 63.84 -14.55 1.97
C SER A 412 65.07 -14.29 1.12
#